data_AF-A0A7H1RJQ5-F1
#
_entry.id   AF-A0A7H1RJQ5-F1
#
_cell.length_a   1.000
_cell.length_b   1.000
_cell.length_c   1.000
_cell.angle_alpha   90.00
_cell.angle_beta   90.00
_cell.angle_gamma   90.00
#
_symmetry.space_group_name_H-M   'P 1'
#
loop_
_entity.id
_entity.type
_entity.pdbx_description
1 polymer ?
#
loop_
_entity_poly.entity_id
_entity_poly.type
_entity_poly.pdbx_seq_one_letter_code
_entity_poly.pdbx_strand_id
1 'polypeptide(L)' 'MDAETLIKAALREAGYGPDAIGSALPRIMRILQAEDVRLEMGRTLSRKEREYVRLQLELGLNVSEVLAGLRA' A
#
# COMPACT_ATOMS: atom_id res chain seq x y z
N MET A 1 -1.03 16.12 -7.62
CA MET A 1 0.08 15.81 -6.71
C MET A 1 0.04 14.32 -6.43
N ASP A 2 1.21 13.68 -6.43
CA ASP A 2 1.34 12.26 -6.10
C ASP A 2 1.04 12.00 -4.61
N ALA A 3 0.45 10.84 -4.29
CA ALA A 3 0.03 10.48 -2.93
C ALA A 3 1.22 10.44 -1.97
N GLU A 4 2.36 9.94 -2.43
CA GLU A 4 3.60 9.90 -1.64
C GLU A 4 4.04 11.31 -1.23
N THR A 5 3.93 12.26 -2.16
CA THR A 5 4.26 13.68 -1.92
C THR A 5 3.35 14.31 -0.88
N LEU A 6 2.04 14.04 -0.95
CA LEU A 6 1.07 14.55 0.04
C LEU A 6 1.33 13.99 1.43
N ILE A 7 1.61 12.69 1.54
CA ILE A 7 1.88 12.03 2.82
C ILE A 7 3.19 12.55 3.43
N LYS A 8 4.25 12.70 2.62
CA LYS A 8 5.51 13.32 3.07
C LYS A 8 5.29 14.72 3.64
N ALA A 9 4.47 15.54 2.97
CA ALA A 9 4.15 16.89 3.43
C ALA A 9 3.37 16.86 4.76
N ALA A 10 2.33 16.02 4.85
CA ALA A 10 1.52 15.88 6.06
C ALA A 10 2.33 15.38 7.26
N LEU A 11 3.21 14.40 7.07
CA LEU A 11 4.08 13.90 8.14
C LEU A 11 5.08 14.96 8.60
N ARG A 12 5.62 15.75 7.67
CA ARG A 12 6.51 16.87 8.02
C ARG A 12 5.77 17.93 8.83
N GLU A 13 4.56 18.30 8.43
CA GLU A 13 3.71 19.25 9.14
C GLU A 13 3.34 18.76 10.55
N ALA A 14 3.12 17.46 10.71
CA ALA A 14 2.90 16.81 12.01
C ALA A 14 4.17 16.70 12.88
N GLY A 15 5.32 17.20 12.42
CA GLY A 15 6.58 17.25 13.18
C GLY A 15 7.44 15.98 13.11
N TYR A 16 7.16 15.04 12.20
CA TYR A 16 8.02 13.87 12.01
C TYR A 16 9.34 14.25 11.33
N GLY A 17 10.44 13.71 11.84
CA GLY A 17 11.77 13.89 11.26
C GLY A 17 11.97 13.10 9.94
N PRO A 18 12.98 13.45 9.13
CA PRO A 18 13.25 12.79 7.85
C PRO A 18 13.41 11.27 7.94
N ASP A 19 14.11 10.76 8.97
CA ASP A 19 14.33 9.32 9.16
C ASP A 19 13.05 8.57 9.51
N ALA A 20 12.20 9.17 10.35
CA ALA A 20 10.89 8.62 10.70
C ALA A 20 9.97 8.57 9.46
N ILE A 21 10.01 9.61 8.63
CA ILE A 21 9.29 9.65 7.36
C ILE A 21 9.82 8.56 6.42
N GLY A 22 11.13 8.48 6.23
CA GLY A 22 11.76 7.52 5.33
C GLY A 22 11.49 6.06 5.71
N SER A 23 11.44 5.76 7.01
CA SER A 23 11.13 4.42 7.52
C SER A 23 9.63 4.06 7.46
N ALA A 24 8.75 5.02 7.73
CA ALA A 24 7.30 4.78 7.76
C ALA A 24 6.66 4.75 6.36
N LEU A 25 7.15 5.58 5.45
CA LEU A 25 6.50 5.83 4.16
C LEU A 25 6.32 4.55 3.31
N PRO A 26 7.32 3.66 3.13
CA PRO A 26 7.12 2.45 2.34
C PRO A 26 6.03 1.53 2.90
N ARG A 27 5.82 1.54 4.23
CA ARG A 27 4.73 0.79 4.86
C ARG A 27 3.38 1.44 4.61
N ILE A 28 3.30 2.78 4.70
CA ILE A 28 2.06 3.52 4.39
C ILE A 28 1.66 3.29 2.95
N MET A 29 2.59 3.38 2.00
CA MET A 29 2.30 3.17 0.57
C MET A 29 1.76 1.75 0.32
N ARG A 30 2.34 0.72 0.93
CA ARG A 30 1.83 -0.65 0.81
C ARG A 30 0.43 -0.83 1.41
N ILE A 31 0.09 -0.13 2.48
CA ILE A 31 -1.26 -0.15 3.06
C ILE A 31 -2.26 0.44 2.07
N LEU A 32 -1.91 1.56 1.43
CA LEU A 32 -2.76 2.21 0.42
C LEU A 32 -2.94 1.32 -0.81
N GLN A 33 -1.85 0.72 -1.32
CA GLN A 33 -1.91 -0.23 -2.43
C GLN A 33 -2.76 -1.46 -2.12
N ALA A 34 -2.71 -1.98 -0.88
CA ALA A 34 -3.56 -3.09 -0.47
C ALA A 34 -5.05 -2.71 -0.47
N GLU A 35 -5.36 -1.45 -0.15
CA GLU A 35 -6.72 -0.91 -0.25
C GLU A 35 -7.15 -0.71 -1.71
N ASP A 36 -6.25 -0.25 -2.58
CA ASP A 36 -6.52 -0.18 -4.02
C ASP A 36 -6.89 -1.55 -4.59
N VAL A 37 -6.15 -2.61 -4.22
CA VAL A 37 -6.50 -3.99 -4.59
C VAL A 37 -7.91 -4.35 -4.10
N ARG A 38 -8.28 -3.99 -2.87
CA ARG A 38 -9.60 -4.29 -2.30
C ARG A 38 -10.71 -3.57 -3.07
N LEU A 39 -10.51 -2.31 -3.43
CA LEU A 39 -11.45 -1.51 -4.20
C LEU A 39 -11.62 -2.10 -5.62
N GLU A 40 -10.52 -2.42 -6.29
CA GLU A 40 -10.49 -2.99 -7.64
C GLU A 40 -11.05 -4.42 -7.73
N MET A 41 -11.00 -5.18 -6.65
CA MET A 41 -11.66 -6.49 -6.59
C MET A 41 -13.18 -6.38 -6.46
N GLY A 42 -13.72 -5.23 -6.06
CA GLY A 42 -15.17 -4.99 -5.92
C GLY A 42 -15.85 -5.88 -4.88
N ARG A 43 -15.09 -6.58 -4.03
CA ARG A 43 -15.58 -7.48 -2.99
C ARG A 43 -14.66 -7.50 -1.77
N THR A 44 -15.16 -8.04 -0.68
CA THR A 44 -14.30 -8.34 0.48
C THR A 44 -13.31 -9.45 0.16
N LEU A 45 -12.08 -9.28 0.65
CA LEU A 45 -11.04 -10.29 0.58
C LEU A 45 -11.10 -11.18 1.83
N SER A 46 -11.01 -12.48 1.62
CA SER A 46 -10.82 -13.46 2.70
C SER A 46 -9.50 -13.19 3.45
N ARG A 47 -9.34 -13.83 4.61
CA ARG A 47 -8.10 -13.72 5.39
C ARG A 47 -6.87 -14.15 4.57
N LYS A 48 -6.97 -15.26 3.82
CA LYS A 48 -5.88 -15.79 2.99
C LYS A 48 -5.52 -14.84 1.85
N GLU A 49 -6.51 -14.25 1.20
CA GLU A 49 -6.29 -13.28 0.13
C GLU A 49 -5.64 -12.00 0.66
N ARG A 50 -6.07 -11.48 1.82
CA ARG A 50 -5.40 -10.32 2.44
C ARG A 50 -3.94 -10.60 2.77
N GLU A 51 -3.63 -11.80 3.27
CA GLU A 51 -2.26 -12.21 3.55
C GLU A 51 -1.43 -12.34 2.26
N TYR A 52 -2.01 -12.90 1.20
CA TYR A 52 -1.40 -12.95 -0.12
C TYR A 52 -1.08 -11.54 -0.64
N VAL A 53 -2.07 -10.64 -0.67
CA VAL A 53 -1.88 -9.25 -1.12
C VAL A 53 -0.76 -8.58 -0.36
N ARG A 54 -0.78 -8.66 0.98
CA ARG A 54 0.28 -8.10 1.82
C ARG A 54 1.64 -8.62 1.36
N LEU A 55 1.82 -9.95 1.31
CA LEU A 55 3.10 -10.58 0.96
C LEU A 55 3.59 -10.15 -0.42
N GLN A 56 2.73 -10.15 -1.44
CA GLN A 56 3.12 -9.76 -2.79
C GLN A 56 3.59 -8.29 -2.85
N LEU A 57 2.90 -7.39 -2.15
CA LEU A 57 3.33 -5.99 -2.06
C LEU A 57 4.64 -5.84 -1.27
N GLU A 58 4.93 -6.70 -0.28
CA GLU A 58 6.25 -6.70 0.39
C GLU A 58 7.36 -7.18 -0.54
N LEU A 59 7.04 -8.07 -1.49
CA LEU A 59 7.97 -8.58 -2.50
C LEU A 59 8.17 -7.61 -3.68
N GLY A 60 7.46 -6.48 -3.69
CA GLY A 60 7.62 -5.42 -4.69
C GLY A 60 6.71 -5.53 -5.91
N LEU A 61 5.71 -6.42 -5.90
CA LEU A 61 4.70 -6.46 -6.96
C LEU A 61 3.83 -5.21 -6.90
N ASN A 62 3.37 -4.75 -8.06
CA ASN A 62 2.41 -3.66 -8.16
C ASN A 62 0.95 -4.17 -8.07
N VAL A 63 0.01 -3.23 -7.89
CA VAL A 63 -1.42 -3.52 -7.73
C VAL A 63 -1.97 -4.36 -8.89
N SER A 64 -1.60 -4.06 -10.13
CA SER A 64 -2.09 -4.79 -11.32
C SER A 64 -1.60 -6.24 -11.35
N GLU A 65 -0.35 -6.49 -10.97
CA GLU A 65 0.21 -7.85 -10.87
C GLU A 65 -0.49 -8.66 -9.78
N VAL A 66 -0.75 -8.04 -8.63
CA VAL A 66 -1.48 -8.68 -7.52
C VAL A 66 -2.92 -9.00 -7.93
N LEU A 67 -3.60 -8.09 -8.62
CA LEU A 67 -4.95 -8.31 -9.12
C LEU A 67 -5.01 -9.45 -10.14
N ALA A 68 -4.01 -9.56 -11.02
CA ALA A 68 -3.92 -10.67 -11.96
C ALA A 68 -3.81 -12.02 -11.22
N GLY A 69 -3.00 -12.09 -10.17
CA GLY A 69 -2.86 -13.29 -9.33
C GLY A 69 -4.12 -13.68 -8.54
N LEU A 70 -4.96 -12.72 -8.17
CA LEU A 70 -6.22 -12.96 -7.45
C LEU A 70 -7.40 -13.38 -8.35
N ARG A 71 -7.33 -13.06 -9.64
CA ARG A 71 -8.39 -13.33 -10.62
C ARG A 71 -8.15 -14.61 -11.42
N ALA A 72 -6.95 -15.19 -11.32
CA ALA A 72 -6.59 -16.50 -11.87
C ALA A 72 -7.24 -17.63 -11.06
#